data_AF-A0AAW4GBL0-F1
#
_entry.id   AF-A0AAW4GBL0-F1
#
_cell.length_a   1.000
_cell.length_b   1.000
_cell.length_c   1.000
_cell.angle_alpha   90.00
_cell.angle_beta   90.00
_cell.angle_gamma   90.00
#
_symmetry.space_group_name_H-M   'P 1'
#
loop_
_entity.id
_entity.type
_entity.pdbx_description
1 polymer ?
#
loop_
_entity_poly.entity_id
_entity_poly.type
_entity_poly.pdbx_seq_one_letter_code
_entity_poly.pdbx_strand_id
1 'polypeptide(L)'
;MSDTVFDFFAQPELPTPTLESDEVRRLMDENFGLACTLTELGSQQDQNFVVRDIDSGAPVGVLKLSNPVFSESEIELQDLATSIVAEREPTLRTPKVVVG
;
A
#
# COMPACT_ATOMS: atom_id res chain seq x y z
N MET A 1 6.18 14.79 19.05
CA MET A 1 6.59 14.93 17.63
C MET A 1 5.37 15.48 16.91
N SER A 2 5.53 16.47 16.04
CA SER A 2 4.43 17.34 15.56
C SER A 2 3.32 16.55 14.85
N ASP A 3 2.09 16.59 15.39
CA ASP A 3 0.86 16.03 14.80
C ASP A 3 0.38 16.88 13.61
N THR A 4 1.24 17.15 12.64
CA THR A 4 0.89 17.95 11.47
C THR A 4 0.48 17.01 10.33
N VAL A 5 -0.83 16.92 10.07
CA VAL A 5 -1.44 16.22 8.94
C VAL A 5 -0.97 16.83 7.61
N PHE A 6 -0.77 16.00 6.59
CA PHE A 6 -0.35 16.47 5.27
C PHE A 6 -1.47 17.26 4.55
N ASP A 7 -1.15 18.46 4.04
CA ASP A 7 -2.10 19.29 3.27
C ASP A 7 -1.98 19.04 1.75
N PHE A 8 -2.87 18.20 1.24
CA PHE A 8 -2.97 17.83 -0.17
C PHE A 8 -3.30 19.01 -1.09
N PHE A 9 -4.02 20.02 -0.60
CA PHE A 9 -4.41 21.17 -1.43
C PHE A 9 -3.26 22.17 -1.58
N ALA A 10 -2.33 22.20 -0.64
CA ALA A 10 -1.15 23.06 -0.69
C ALA A 10 -0.02 22.46 -1.54
N GLN A 11 0.12 21.13 -1.58
CA GLN A 11 1.17 20.44 -2.33
C GLN A 11 0.62 19.23 -3.11
N PRO A 12 0.40 19.38 -4.43
CA PRO A 12 -0.29 18.35 -5.23
C PRO A 12 0.56 17.12 -5.55
N GLU A 13 1.90 17.24 -5.54
CA GLU A 13 2.81 16.12 -5.85
C GLU A 13 3.80 15.88 -4.71
N LEU A 14 3.93 14.60 -4.34
CA LEU A 14 4.89 14.11 -3.38
C LEU A 14 5.97 13.29 -4.11
N PRO A 15 7.25 13.39 -3.72
CA PRO A 15 8.24 12.44 -4.20
C PRO A 15 7.85 11.04 -3.71
N THR A 16 7.47 10.17 -4.64
CA THR A 16 7.11 8.78 -4.34
C THR A 16 8.33 8.02 -3.83
N PRO A 17 8.15 7.00 -2.97
CA PRO A 17 9.20 6.02 -2.74
C PRO A 17 9.68 5.41 -4.07
N THR A 18 10.98 5.15 -4.17
CA THR A 18 11.62 4.59 -5.38
C THR A 18 12.50 3.41 -4.99
N LEU A 19 11.97 2.48 -4.19
CA LEU A 19 12.70 1.26 -3.86
C LEU A 19 12.76 0.36 -5.10
N GLU A 20 13.93 -0.22 -5.33
CA GLU A 20 14.13 -1.17 -6.42
C GLU A 20 13.35 -2.46 -6.15
N SER A 21 12.79 -3.08 -7.20
CA SER A 21 11.94 -4.27 -7.04
C SER A 21 12.62 -5.42 -6.29
N ASP A 22 13.93 -5.58 -6.43
CA ASP A 22 14.71 -6.59 -5.70
C ASP A 22 14.78 -6.32 -4.20
N GLU A 23 14.81 -5.05 -3.79
CA GLU A 23 14.75 -4.66 -2.39
C GLU A 23 13.36 -4.92 -1.80
N VAL A 24 12.32 -4.53 -2.54
CA VAL A 24 10.94 -4.78 -2.13
C VAL A 24 10.65 -6.27 -1.98
N ARG A 25 11.17 -7.11 -2.89
CA ARG A 25 11.05 -8.57 -2.80
C ARG A 25 11.72 -9.13 -1.54
N ARG A 26 12.88 -8.60 -1.14
CA ARG A 26 13.54 -8.99 0.12
C ARG A 26 12.68 -8.60 1.32
N LEU A 27 12.12 -7.39 1.33
CA LEU A 27 11.21 -6.96 2.40
C LEU A 27 9.96 -7.85 2.50
N MET A 28 9.43 -8.33 1.36
CA MET A 28 8.29 -9.26 1.38
C MET A 28 8.63 -10.60 2.03
N ASP A 29 9.82 -11.14 1.76
CA ASP A 29 10.29 -12.38 2.38
C ASP A 29 10.60 -12.18 3.87
N GLU A 30 11.29 -11.10 4.22
CA GLU A 30 11.71 -10.81 5.60
C GLU A 30 10.54 -10.50 6.54
N ASN A 31 9.51 -9.78 6.06
CA ASN A 31 8.39 -9.33 6.90
C ASN A 31 7.18 -10.27 6.84
N PHE A 32 6.98 -11.00 5.74
CA PHE A 32 5.80 -11.83 5.52
C PHE A 32 6.12 -13.28 5.15
N GLY A 33 7.39 -13.67 5.02
CA GLY A 33 7.80 -15.01 4.58
C GLY A 33 7.33 -15.36 3.17
N LEU A 34 7.07 -14.35 2.33
CA LEU A 34 6.48 -14.53 1.00
C LEU A 34 7.51 -14.36 -0.11
N ALA A 35 7.85 -15.47 -0.76
CA ALA A 35 8.56 -15.44 -2.03
C ALA A 35 7.62 -15.04 -3.17
N CYS A 36 7.89 -13.91 -3.83
CA CYS A 36 7.00 -13.34 -4.83
C CYS A 36 7.72 -12.71 -6.03
N THR A 37 6.95 -12.48 -7.10
CA THR A 37 7.30 -11.53 -8.16
C THR A 37 6.49 -10.24 -8.00
N LEU A 38 7.08 -9.13 -8.42
CA LEU A 38 6.52 -7.78 -8.27
C LEU A 38 6.43 -7.10 -9.64
N THR A 39 5.34 -6.36 -9.85
CA THR A 39 5.18 -5.48 -11.02
C THR A 39 4.67 -4.13 -10.55
N GLU A 40 5.44 -3.08 -10.80
CA GLU A 40 5.08 -1.72 -10.38
C GLU A 40 3.86 -1.21 -11.16
N LEU A 41 2.94 -0.55 -10.44
CA LEU A 41 1.70 0.01 -10.98
C LEU A 41 1.78 1.52 -11.26
N GLY A 42 2.83 2.19 -10.75
CA GLY A 42 2.92 3.64 -10.70
C GLY A 42 1.97 4.24 -9.65
N SER A 43 2.31 5.44 -9.19
CA SER A 43 1.50 6.23 -8.25
C SER A 43 2.07 7.64 -8.15
N GLN A 44 1.29 8.58 -7.60
CA GLN A 44 1.73 9.97 -7.37
C GLN A 44 2.18 10.21 -5.92
N GLN A 45 1.99 9.24 -5.01
CA GLN A 45 2.26 9.43 -3.59
C GLN A 45 3.03 8.27 -2.96
N ASP A 46 2.49 7.06 -3.15
CA ASP A 46 3.07 5.80 -2.69
C ASP A 46 3.84 5.11 -3.84
N GLN A 47 4.52 4.01 -3.54
CA GLN A 47 5.00 3.07 -4.57
C GLN A 47 4.17 1.79 -4.49
N ASN A 48 3.51 1.42 -5.58
CA ASN A 48 2.53 0.33 -5.60
C ASN A 48 2.98 -0.82 -6.51
N PHE A 49 2.79 -2.06 -6.06
CA PHE A 49 3.15 -3.25 -6.82
C PHE A 49 2.02 -4.27 -6.84
N VAL A 50 1.78 -4.91 -7.99
CA VAL A 50 1.09 -6.20 -8.03
C VAL A 50 2.04 -7.26 -7.49
N VAL A 51 1.58 -8.01 -6.49
CA VAL A 51 2.30 -9.15 -5.92
C VAL A 51 1.74 -10.44 -6.48
N ARG A 52 2.62 -11.31 -6.99
CA ARG A 52 2.27 -12.66 -7.43
C ARG A 52 3.13 -13.68 -6.73
N ASP A 53 2.51 -14.77 -6.32
CA ASP A 53 3.20 -15.94 -5.76
C ASP A 53 4.24 -16.45 -6.76
N ILE A 54 5.46 -16.75 -6.29
CA ILE A 54 6.58 -17.06 -7.18
C ILE A 54 6.41 -18.40 -7.91
N ASP A 55 5.75 -19.37 -7.28
CA ASP A 55 5.63 -20.74 -7.79
C ASP A 55 4.41 -20.88 -8.71
N SER A 56 3.26 -20.39 -8.25
CA SER A 56 1.99 -20.51 -8.97
C SER A 56 1.74 -19.36 -9.95
N GLY A 57 2.39 -18.21 -9.77
CA GLY A 57 2.12 -16.98 -10.52
C GLY A 57 0.76 -16.34 -10.21
N ALA A 58 0.00 -16.90 -9.26
CA ALA A 58 -1.31 -16.40 -8.87
C ALA A 58 -1.18 -15.02 -8.20
N PRO A 59 -2.13 -14.09 -8.44
CA PRO A 59 -2.13 -12.80 -7.76
C PRO A 59 -2.39 -13.00 -6.26
N VAL A 60 -1.50 -12.46 -5.43
CA VAL A 60 -1.63 -12.44 -3.96
C VAL A 60 -2.36 -11.18 -3.54
N GLY A 61 -1.99 -10.04 -4.11
CA GLY A 61 -2.57 -8.75 -3.78
C GLY A 61 -1.80 -7.58 -4.37
N VAL A 62 -1.99 -6.41 -3.77
CA VAL A 62 -1.25 -5.19 -4.08
C VAL A 62 -0.47 -4.78 -2.85
N LEU A 63 0.84 -4.63 -2.99
CA LEU A 63 1.70 -4.00 -1.97
C LEU A 63 1.69 -2.50 -2.20
N LYS A 64 1.52 -1.73 -1.13
CA LYS A 64 1.71 -0.28 -1.11
C LYS A 64 2.85 0.05 -0.16
N LEU A 65 3.90 0.70 -0.67
CA LEU A 65 4.92 1.34 0.16
C LEU A 65 4.50 2.78 0.38
N SER A 66 4.02 3.07 1.58
CA SER A 66 3.49 4.38 1.94
C SER A 66 4.60 5.43 1.95
N ASN A 67 4.27 6.65 1.51
CA ASN A 67 5.17 7.78 1.66
C ASN A 67 5.40 8.12 3.16
N PRO A 68 6.65 8.35 3.62
CA PRO A 68 6.93 8.66 5.02
C PRO A 68 6.36 10.00 5.50
N VAL A 69 5.85 10.84 4.61
CA VAL A 69 5.10 12.05 5.00
C VAL A 69 3.78 11.71 5.70
N PHE A 70 3.22 10.53 5.45
CA PHE A 70 2.01 10.07 6.11
C PHE A 70 2.34 9.38 7.43
N SER A 71 1.62 9.77 8.47
CA SER A 71 1.67 9.13 9.78
C SER A 71 0.96 7.78 9.77
N GLU A 72 1.32 6.93 10.74
CA GLU A 72 0.63 5.65 10.98
C GLU A 72 -0.87 5.85 11.20
N SER A 73 -1.27 6.85 11.99
CA SER A 73 -2.67 7.21 12.22
C SER A 73 -3.41 7.59 10.94
N GLU A 74 -2.76 8.30 10.00
CA GLU A 74 -3.35 8.62 8.69
C GLU A 74 -3.52 7.37 7.81
N ILE A 75 -2.63 6.37 7.95
CA ILE A 75 -2.74 5.09 7.25
C ILE A 75 -3.87 4.25 7.86
N GLU A 76 -3.95 4.14 9.19
CA GLU A 76 -5.04 3.44 9.90
C GLU A 76 -6.41 4.04 9.56
N LEU A 77 -6.50 5.37 9.45
CA LEU A 77 -7.73 6.06 9.10
C LEU A 77 -8.23 5.67 7.69
N GLN A 78 -7.34 5.37 6.76
CA GLN A 78 -7.72 4.91 5.41
C GLN A 78 -8.36 3.52 5.44
N ASP A 79 -7.85 2.61 6.28
CA ASP A 79 -8.44 1.28 6.46
C ASP A 79 -9.82 1.37 7.13
N LEU A 80 -9.93 2.21 8.17
CA LEU A 80 -11.22 2.47 8.83
C LEU A 80 -12.25 3.06 7.85
N ALA A 81 -11.84 4.06 7.06
CA ALA A 81 -12.73 4.66 6.06
C ALA A 81 -13.20 3.63 5.02
N THR A 82 -12.29 2.77 4.54
CA THR A 82 -12.61 1.70 3.60
C THR A 82 -13.61 0.70 4.19
N SER A 83 -13.42 0.33 5.46
CA SER A 83 -14.32 -0.56 6.19
C SER A 83 -15.73 0.04 6.36
N ILE A 84 -15.82 1.33 6.72
CA ILE A 84 -17.11 2.04 6.83
C ILE A 84 -17.82 2.08 5.48
N VAL A 85 -17.11 2.38 4.39
CA VAL A 85 -17.69 2.38 3.04
C VAL A 85 -18.21 0.99 2.68
N ALA A 86 -17.47 -0.07 2.98
CA ALA A 86 -17.89 -1.44 2.70
C ALA A 86 -19.14 -1.85 3.49
N GLU A 87 -19.27 -1.40 4.74
CA GLU A 87 -20.44 -1.64 5.58
C GLU A 87 -21.68 -0.91 5.06
N ARG A 88 -21.51 0.35 4.64
CA ARG A 88 -22.62 1.20 4.17
C ARG A 88 -23.07 0.87 2.76
N GLU A 89 -22.16 0.41 1.90
CA GLU A 89 -22.43 0.07 0.50
C GLU A 89 -21.95 -1.34 0.16
N PRO A 90 -22.67 -2.40 0.58
CA PRO A 90 -22.19 -3.79 0.46
C PRO A 90 -22.00 -4.29 -0.98
N THR A 91 -22.55 -3.58 -1.97
CA THR A 91 -22.39 -3.91 -3.39
C THR A 91 -21.11 -3.34 -3.99
N LEU A 92 -20.49 -2.36 -3.33
CA LEU A 92 -19.22 -1.78 -3.75
C LEU A 92 -18.08 -2.72 -3.35
N ARG A 93 -17.23 -3.05 -4.32
CA ARG A 93 -16.00 -3.81 -4.04
C ARG A 93 -14.95 -2.86 -3.51
N THR A 94 -14.64 -2.98 -2.23
CA THR A 94 -13.53 -2.30 -1.59
C THR A 94 -12.33 -3.24 -1.44
N PRO A 95 -11.09 -2.71 -1.47
CA PRO A 95 -9.93 -3.49 -1.10
C PRO A 95 -10.01 -3.88 0.38
N LYS A 96 -9.43 -5.03 0.74
CA LYS A 96 -9.27 -5.46 2.13
C LYS A 96 -7.79 -5.57 2.43
N VAL A 97 -7.40 -5.13 3.62
CA VAL A 97 -6.04 -5.37 4.13
C VAL A 97 -5.82 -6.88 4.21
N VAL A 98 -4.68 -7.32 3.68
CA VAL A 98 -4.23 -8.70 3.78
C VAL A 98 -3.32 -8.80 4.99
N VAL A 99 -3.65 -9.70 5.92
CA VAL A 99 -2.82 -9.99 7.10
C VAL A 99 -1.92 -11.18 6.76
N GLY A 100 -0.60 -11.00 6.92
CA GLY A 100 0.43 -12.03 6.78
C GLY A 100 0.87 -12.58 8.14
#